data_AF-A0A924CCJ6-F1
#
_entry.id   AF-A0A924CCJ6-F1
#
_cell.length_a   1.000
_cell.length_b   1.000
_cell.length_c   1.000
_cell.angle_alpha   90.00
_cell.angle_beta   90.00
_cell.angle_gamma   90.00
#
_symmetry.space_group_name_H-M   'P 1'
#
loop_
_entity.id
_entity.type
_entity.pdbx_description
1 polymer ?
#
loop_
_entity_poly.entity_id
_entity_poly.type
_entity_poly.pdbx_seq_one_letter_code
_entity_poly.pdbx_strand_id
1 'polypeptide(L)' 'MKKSKRYRRPWGTQKPGLPEFRIELDQQIMEFYGINTADANAVVEMAIGGKAAIQLYEGERKSDVRLRYQRAF' A
#
# COMPACT_ATOMS: atom_id res chain seq x y z
N MET A 1 -36.89 -40.95 21.16
CA MET A 1 -36.63 -39.79 20.27
C MET A 1 -35.69 -38.79 20.95
N LYS A 2 -34.49 -38.54 20.42
CA LYS A 2 -33.61 -37.44 20.86
C LYS A 2 -33.10 -36.71 19.62
N LYS A 3 -33.68 -35.53 19.32
CA LYS A 3 -33.29 -34.71 18.16
C LYS A 3 -31.99 -33.98 18.46
N SER A 4 -30.88 -34.52 17.95
CA SER A 4 -29.59 -33.85 17.87
C SER A 4 -29.68 -32.69 16.86
N LYS A 5 -29.84 -31.45 17.35
CA LYS A 5 -29.71 -30.25 16.52
C LYS A 5 -28.23 -29.89 16.43
N ARG A 6 -27.59 -30.38 15.37
CA ARG A 6 -26.21 -30.02 14.98
C ARG A 6 -26.26 -28.62 14.36
N TYR A 7 -25.91 -27.59 15.13
CA TYR A 7 -25.86 -26.20 14.66
C TYR A 7 -24.64 -26.03 13.75
N ARG A 8 -24.84 -26.01 12.44
CA ARG A 8 -23.79 -25.74 11.45
C ARG A 8 -23.58 -24.23 11.39
N ARG A 9 -22.52 -23.73 12.03
CA ARG A 9 -22.13 -22.31 12.01
C ARG A 9 -22.04 -21.80 10.55
N PRO A 10 -22.70 -20.70 10.17
CA PRO A 10 -22.55 -20.14 8.84
C PRO A 10 -21.20 -19.40 8.76
N TRP A 11 -20.38 -19.79 7.78
CA TRP A 11 -19.12 -19.13 7.46
C TRP A 11 -19.42 -17.83 6.70
N GLY A 12 -19.72 -16.76 7.44
CA GLY A 12 -19.66 -15.40 6.91
C GLY A 12 -18.42 -14.74 7.47
N THR A 13 -17.30 -14.79 6.76
CA THR A 13 -16.15 -13.92 7.09
C THR A 13 -16.46 -12.54 6.52
N GLN A 14 -17.44 -11.84 7.11
CA GLN A 14 -17.56 -10.41 6.90
C GLN A 14 -16.41 -9.79 7.68
N LYS A 15 -15.28 -9.58 7.01
CA LYS A 15 -14.19 -8.82 7.61
C LYS A 15 -14.76 -7.41 7.85
N PRO A 16 -14.83 -6.92 9.10
CA PRO A 16 -15.11 -5.51 9.33
C PRO A 16 -14.09 -4.68 8.55
N GLY A 17 -14.50 -3.49 8.09
CA GLY A 17 -13.72 -2.67 7.16
C GLY A 17 -12.25 -2.60 7.55
N LEU A 18 -11.36 -2.91 6.60
CA LEU A 18 -9.92 -2.77 6.80
C LEU A 18 -9.61 -1.27 6.97
N PRO A 19 -8.72 -0.89 7.90
CA PRO A 19 -8.27 0.49 7.97
C PRO A 19 -7.56 0.86 6.66
N GLU A 20 -8.05 1.91 6.00
CA GLU A 20 -7.45 2.46 4.79
C GLU A 20 -6.70 3.74 5.12
N PHE A 21 -5.53 3.93 4.52
CA PHE A 21 -4.79 5.17 4.58
C PHE A 21 -4.93 5.89 3.24
N ARG A 22 -5.49 7.11 3.26
CA ARG A 22 -5.72 7.92 2.06
C ARG A 22 -4.87 9.18 2.13
N ILE A 23 -4.19 9.47 1.02
CA ILE A 23 -3.49 10.75 0.82
C ILE A 23 -4.22 11.49 -0.29
N GLU A 24 -4.59 12.74 -0.02
CA GLU A 24 -5.19 13.64 -1.00
C GLU A 24 -4.23 14.82 -1.21
N LEU A 25 -3.90 15.08 -2.48
CA LEU A 25 -3.03 16.19 -2.85
C LEU A 25 -3.87 17.43 -3.14
N ASP A 26 -3.53 18.55 -2.51
CA ASP A 26 -4.16 19.84 -2.78
C ASP A 26 -3.53 20.48 -4.03
N GLN A 27 -4.27 20.44 -5.14
CA GLN A 27 -3.78 20.95 -6.42
C GLN A 27 -3.64 22.47 -6.44
N GLN A 28 -4.47 23.22 -5.70
CA GLN A 28 -4.40 24.68 -5.69
C GLN A 28 -3.13 25.16 -5.00
N ILE A 29 -2.78 24.52 -3.88
CA ILE A 29 -1.54 24.83 -3.16
C ILE A 29 -0.33 24.40 -3.99
N MET A 30 -0.34 23.20 -4.57
CA MET A 30 0.76 22.73 -5.41
C MET A 30 1.01 23.64 -6.61
N GLU A 31 -0.05 24.09 -7.29
CA GLU A 31 0.07 25.02 -8.41
C GLU A 31 0.68 26.36 -7.99
N PHE A 32 0.27 26.90 -6.83
CA PHE A 32 0.85 28.11 -6.26
C PHE A 32 2.37 27.98 -6.01
N TYR A 33 2.84 26.81 -5.58
CA TYR A 33 4.25 26.52 -5.37
C TYR A 33 4.97 25.96 -6.60
N GLY A 34 4.29 25.82 -7.75
CA GLY A 34 4.87 25.25 -8.97
C GLY A 34 5.25 23.77 -8.85
N ILE A 35 4.58 23.02 -7.97
CA ILE A 35 4.82 21.59 -7.73
C ILE A 35 4.02 20.76 -8.73
N ASN A 36 4.69 19.85 -9.43
CA ASN A 36 4.03 18.90 -10.32
C ASN A 36 3.43 17.73 -9.53
N THR A 37 2.18 17.38 -9.83
CA THR A 37 1.48 16.21 -9.29
C THR A 37 2.27 14.91 -9.48
N ALA A 38 2.98 14.76 -10.60
CA ALA A 38 3.82 13.59 -10.86
C ALA A 38 4.95 13.44 -9.81
N ASP A 39 5.59 14.56 -9.46
CA ASP A 39 6.69 14.58 -8.50
C ASP A 39 6.16 14.35 -7.07
N ALA A 40 5.03 14.97 -6.72
CA ALA A 40 4.37 14.76 -5.43
C ALA A 40 3.99 13.27 -5.22
N ASN A 41 3.41 12.63 -6.24
CA ASN A 41 3.08 11.21 -6.20
C ASN A 41 4.34 10.33 -6.07
N ALA A 42 5.42 10.67 -6.78
CA ALA A 42 6.67 9.93 -6.68
C ALA A 42 7.27 9.98 -5.27
N VAL A 43 7.21 11.15 -4.59
CA VAL A 43 7.65 11.31 -3.21
C VAL A 43 6.80 10.47 -2.26
N VAL A 44 5.46 10.50 -2.41
CA VAL A 44 4.53 9.69 -1.60
C VAL A 44 4.81 8.20 -1.75
N GLU A 45 4.99 7.73 -2.99
CA GLU A 45 5.28 6.33 -3.29
C GLU A 45 6.61 5.89 -2.64
N MET A 46 7.66 6.71 -2.77
CA MET A 46 8.96 6.45 -2.14
C MET A 46 8.92 6.49 -0.61
N ALA A 47 8.06 7.32 -0.01
CA ALA A 47 7.94 7.43 1.44
C ALA A 47 7.22 6.25 2.09
N ILE A 48 6.19 5.70 1.43
CA ILE A 48 5.36 4.64 2.01
C ILE A 48 5.86 3.24 1.61
N GLY A 49 5.90 2.97 0.30
CA GLY A 49 6.20 1.64 -0.24
C GLY A 49 7.61 1.47 -0.77
N GLY A 50 8.25 2.59 -1.11
CA GLY A 50 9.44 2.62 -1.92
C GLY A 50 9.14 2.38 -3.40
N LYS A 51 9.90 3.01 -4.29
CA LYS A 51 9.77 2.83 -5.74
C LYS A 51 10.78 1.79 -6.23
N ALA A 52 10.34 0.84 -7.06
CA ALA A 52 11.26 -0.10 -7.71
C ALA A 52 12.13 0.67 -8.72
N ALA A 53 13.43 0.70 -8.49
CA ALA A 53 14.36 1.49 -9.28
C ALA A 53 14.97 0.67 -10.42
N ILE A 54 15.42 -0.55 -10.10
CA ILE A 54 16.08 -1.47 -11.02
C ILE A 54 15.77 -2.92 -10.63
N GLN A 55 15.96 -3.83 -11.58
CA GLN A 55 15.99 -5.26 -11.31
C GLN A 55 17.44 -5.73 -11.23
N LEU A 56 17.81 -6.35 -10.12
CA LEU A 56 19.11 -6.98 -9.96
C LEU A 56 19.03 -8.43 -10.43
N TYR A 57 19.99 -8.82 -11.26
CA TYR A 57 20.14 -10.16 -11.79
C TYR A 57 21.38 -10.80 -11.16
N GLU A 58 21.18 -11.81 -10.30
CA GLU A 58 22.25 -12.59 -9.67
C GLU A 58 22.12 -14.06 -10.09
N GLY A 59 22.88 -14.45 -11.11
CA GLY A 59 22.76 -15.78 -11.73
C GLY A 59 21.35 -15.99 -12.29
N GLU A 60 20.60 -16.92 -11.69
CA GLU A 60 19.21 -17.22 -12.06
C GLU A 60 18.16 -16.45 -11.23
N ARG A 61 18.57 -15.76 -10.15
CA ARG A 61 17.63 -14.97 -9.31
C ARG A 61 17.45 -13.56 -9.86
N LYS A 62 16.18 -13.13 -9.90
CA LYS A 62 15.78 -11.75 -10.16
C LYS A 62 15.19 -11.16 -8.89
N SER A 63 15.70 -10.00 -8.47
CA SER A 63 15.23 -9.28 -7.30
C SER A 63 14.95 -7.81 -7.64
N ASP A 64 13.82 -7.28 -7.22
CA ASP A 64 13.53 -5.84 -7.37
C ASP A 64 14.30 -5.05 -6.31
N VAL A 65 15.11 -4.08 -6.74
CA VAL A 65 15.77 -3.11 -5.86
C VAL A 65 14.83 -1.93 -5.67
N ARG A 66 14.49 -1.62 -4.42
CA ARG A 66 13.56 -0.54 -4.06
C ARG A 66 14.26 0.60 -3.33
N LEU A 67 13.96 1.83 -3.74
CA LEU A 67 14.39 3.06 -3.07
C LEU A 67 13.28 3.54 -2.14
N ARG A 68 13.61 3.81 -0.88
CA ARG A 68 12.72 4.40 0.12
C ARG A 68 13.45 5.40 1.00
N TYR A 69 12.74 6.38 1.54
CA TYR A 69 13.34 7.27 2.53
C TYR A 69 13.77 6.51 3.79
N GLN A 70 14.84 6.99 4.41
CA GLN A 70 15.30 6.46 5.69
C GLN A 70 14.27 6.78 6.77
N ARG A 71 14.02 5.81 7.66
CA ARG A 71 13.10 6.03 8.77
C ARG A 71 13.70 7.10 9.70
N ALA A 72 12.93 8.13 10.04
CA ALA A 72 13.31 9.09 11.07
C ALA A 72 13.50 8.35 12.41
N PHE A 73 14.56 8.70 13.14
CA PHE A 73 14.96 8.08 14.41
C PHE A 73 14.03 8.48 15.56
#